data_AF-A0A6V7HYK4-F1
#
_entry.id   AF-A0A6V7HYK4-F1
#
_cell.length_a   1.000
_cell.length_b   1.000
_cell.length_c   1.000
_cell.angle_alpha   90.00
_cell.angle_beta   90.00
_cell.angle_gamma   90.00
#
_symmetry.space_group_name_H-M   'P 1'
#
loop_
_entity.id
_entity.type
_entity.pdbx_description
1 polymer ?
#
loop_
_entity_poly.entity_id
_entity_poly.type
_entity_poly.pdbx_seq_one_letter_code
_entity_poly.pdbx_strand_id
1 'polypeptide(L)' 'PFADAIKGSDDDVQDGLVHIRIQQRNGRKTLTTVQGLSSEYDLKKIVRACKK' A
#
# COMPACT_ATOMS: atom_id res chain seq x y z
N PRO A 1 -0.09 19.87 3.36
CA PRO A 1 -1.26 19.03 3.01
C PRO A 1 -0.97 17.52 3.20
N PHE A 2 -0.76 17.06 4.43
CA PHE A 2 -0.87 15.65 4.91
C PHE A 2 -0.84 15.63 6.46
N ALA A 3 -1.37 16.67 7.10
CA ALA A 3 -1.28 16.83 8.56
C ALA A 3 -2.34 16.02 9.33
N ASP A 4 -3.41 15.55 8.65
CA ASP A 4 -4.53 14.85 9.29
C ASP A 4 -4.39 13.32 9.34
N ALA A 5 -3.34 12.74 8.73
CA ALA A 5 -3.15 11.28 8.68
C ALA A 5 -2.21 10.74 9.79
N ILE A 6 -1.72 11.59 10.68
CA ILE A 6 -0.70 11.25 11.69
C ILE A 6 -1.30 11.03 13.09
N LYS A 7 -2.63 11.04 13.22
CA LYS A 7 -3.35 10.81 14.47
C LYS A 7 -4.21 9.54 14.37
N GLY A 8 -3.55 8.40 14.32
CA GLY A 8 -4.19 7.10 14.51
C GLY A 8 -3.11 6.15 14.99
N SER A 9 -3.21 5.72 16.25
CA SER A 9 -2.32 4.73 16.85
C SER A 9 -2.18 3.52 15.93
N ASP A 10 -0.94 3.02 15.81
CA ASP A 10 -0.49 1.91 14.96
C ASP A 10 -1.22 0.57 15.18
N ASP A 11 -2.18 0.50 16.10
CA ASP A 11 -2.78 -0.76 16.62
C ASP A 11 -4.19 -1.07 16.09
N ASP A 12 -4.92 -0.11 15.51
CA ASP A 12 -6.21 -0.37 14.89
C ASP A 12 -6.06 -0.32 13.37
N VAL A 13 -5.70 -1.49 12.82
CA VAL A 13 -5.89 -1.86 11.42
C VAL A 13 -7.25 -1.32 10.99
N GLN A 14 -7.26 -0.25 10.19
CA GLN A 14 -8.46 0.23 9.52
C GLN A 14 -8.88 -0.86 8.53
N ASP A 15 -9.67 -1.80 9.02
CA ASP A 15 -10.16 -2.95 8.29
C ASP A 15 -10.94 -2.46 7.05
N GLY A 16 -10.27 -2.49 5.89
CA GLY A 16 -10.81 -2.05 4.61
C GLY A 16 -10.17 -0.84 3.94
N LEU A 17 -9.25 -0.08 4.58
CA LEU A 17 -8.52 0.99 3.89
C LEU A 17 -7.27 0.47 3.19
N VAL A 18 -7.30 0.50 1.85
CA VAL A 18 -6.14 0.18 1.01
C VAL A 18 -5.34 1.45 0.73
N HIS A 19 -4.08 1.48 1.15
CA HIS A 19 -3.17 2.58 0.87
C HIS A 19 -2.28 2.26 -0.33
N ILE A 20 -2.40 3.06 -1.39
CA ILE A 20 -1.47 3.02 -2.53
C ILE A 20 -0.50 4.19 -2.38
N ARG A 21 0.79 3.87 -2.22
CA ARG A 21 1.85 4.87 -2.07
C ARG A 21 2.83 4.76 -3.22
N ILE A 22 3.28 5.89 -3.75
CA ILE A 22 4.35 5.97 -4.75
C ILE A 22 5.59 6.50 -4.04
N GLN A 23 6.66 5.74 -4.12
CA GLN A 23 7.96 6.09 -3.55
C GLN A 23 8.98 6.20 -4.68
N GLN A 24 9.96 7.09 -4.57
CA GLN A 24 11.04 7.18 -5.55
C GLN A 24 12.12 6.13 -5.22
N ARG A 25 12.47 5.26 -6.18
CA ARG A 25 13.51 4.25 -5.97
C ARG A 25 14.89 4.79 -6.30
N ASN A 26 15.06 5.33 -7.51
CA ASN A 26 16.26 6.03 -7.93
C ASN A 26 15.99 6.88 -9.18
N GLY A 27 16.46 8.13 -9.18
CA GLY A 27 16.21 9.05 -10.29
C GLY A 27 14.72 9.08 -10.64
N ARG A 28 14.35 8.89 -11.90
CA ARG A 28 12.94 8.85 -12.32
C ARG A 28 12.23 7.51 -12.09
N LYS A 29 12.89 6.49 -11.53
CA LYS A 29 12.25 5.20 -11.21
C LYS A 29 11.51 5.30 -9.88
N THR A 30 10.30 4.75 -9.83
CA THR A 30 9.45 4.70 -8.65
C THR A 30 9.14 3.26 -8.24
N LEU A 31 8.79 3.09 -6.96
CA LEU A 31 8.28 1.87 -6.37
C LEU A 31 6.86 2.18 -5.86
N THR A 32 5.87 1.46 -6.36
CA THR A 32 4.50 1.56 -5.88
C THR A 32 4.26 0.46 -4.85
N THR A 33 3.86 0.84 -3.64
CA THR A 33 3.53 -0.09 -2.55
C THR A 33 2.05 -0.02 -2.25
N VAL A 34 1.41 -1.19 -2.13
CA VAL A 34 0.02 -1.33 -1.70
C VAL A 34 0.02 -1.93 -0.29
N GLN A 35 -0.58 -1.24 0.67
CA GLN A 35 -0.71 -1.65 2.07
C GLN A 35 -2.19 -1.74 2.44
N GLY A 36 -2.53 -2.53 3.46
CA GLY A 36 -3.92 -2.70 3.90
C GLY A 36 -4.73 -3.70 3.06
N LEU A 37 -4.09 -4.64 2.37
CA LEU A 37 -4.80 -5.76 1.74
C LEU A 37 -5.11 -6.84 2.77
N SER A 38 -6.34 -7.36 2.74
CA SER A 38 -6.74 -8.50 3.58
C SER A 38 -5.89 -9.73 3.26
N SER A 39 -5.55 -10.50 4.30
CA SER A 39 -4.82 -11.77 4.20
C SER A 39 -5.58 -12.87 3.46
N GLU A 40 -6.89 -12.68 3.21
CA GLU A 40 -7.72 -13.59 2.42
C GLU A 40 -7.31 -13.60 0.93
N TYR A 41 -6.66 -12.53 0.45
CA TYR A 41 -6.25 -12.42 -0.93
C TYR A 41 -4.89 -13.09 -1.20
N ASP A 42 -4.81 -13.82 -2.32
CA ASP A 42 -3.54 -14.39 -2.79
C ASP A 42 -2.67 -13.31 -3.47
N LEU A 43 -1.74 -12.76 -2.70
CA LEU A 43 -0.79 -11.74 -3.17
C LEU A 43 0.05 -12.22 -4.36
N LYS A 44 0.36 -13.51 -4.50
CA LYS A 44 1.16 -14.01 -5.63
C LYS A 44 0.36 -13.95 -6.94
N LYS A 45 -0.93 -14.28 -6.89
CA LYS A 45 -1.82 -14.14 -8.06
C LYS A 45 -1.97 -12.67 -8.46
N ILE A 46 -2.18 -11.77 -7.50
CA ILE A 46 -2.29 -10.33 -7.74
C ILE A 46 -1.01 -9.80 -8.40
N VAL A 47 0.17 -10.10 -7.82
CA VAL A 47 1.45 -9.67 -8.38
C VAL A 47 1.67 -10.23 -9.80
N ARG A 48 1.25 -11.48 -10.07
CA ARG A 48 1.34 -12.06 -11.41
C ARG A 48 0.43 -11.36 -12.42
N ALA A 49 -0.76 -10.94 -12.00
CA ALA A 49 -1.68 -10.16 -12.84
C ALA A 49 -1.13 -8.76 -13.13
N CYS A 50 -0.54 -8.08 -12.15
CA CYS A 50 0.07 -6.75 -12.33
C CYS A 50 1.38 -6.75 -13.11
N LYS A 51 2.03 -7.91 -13.26
CA LYS A 51 3.26 -8.09 -14.05
C LYS A 51 3.02 -8.42 -15.52
N LYS A 52 1.78 -8.78 -15.89
CA LYS A 52 1.39 -8.91 -17.30
C LYS A 52 1.40 -7.54 -17.96
#